data_AF-A0AAI9TB34-F1
#
_entry.id   AF-A0AAI9TB34-F1
#
_cell.length_a   1.000
_cell.length_b   1.000
_cell.length_c   1.000
_cell.angle_alpha   90.00
_cell.angle_beta   90.00
_cell.angle_gamma   90.00
#
_symmetry.space_group_name_H-M   'P 1'
#
loop_
_entity.id
_entity.type
_entity.pdbx_description
1 polymer ?
#
loop_
_entity_poly.entity_id
_entity_poly.type
_entity_poly.pdbx_seq_one_letter_code
_entity_poly.pdbx_strand_id
1 'polypeptide(L)'
;MPGHRSYFETLCRIVSLALEVLRSRMYPGSSQTHIHEIREYKQQIHRMLTEATPHLRYRENCRSLAEHIERTELRLHSSYLLSVLCRVSLDPHSHLEPPRRAMIREDCIGSLISTIDAFVELHEINSHCSRSWISLQRSIASAFLLVANDDSPQTWQLIDRLEMVLADHVYEEGDLDNNNRTDSAKHLSSSLRALREIRKAFSAPTSSSAGQPSSTTYSPLVLPSPPSLEPSPNMPSTANAGLQPMEGLSMRNILGRVSDVMLFPSMSGDHPVV
;
A
#
# COMPACT_ATOMS: atom_id res chain seq x y z
N MET A 1 7.93 35.41 -9.94
CA MET A 1 7.82 35.73 -8.50
C MET A 1 7.44 34.46 -7.76
N PRO A 2 8.08 34.09 -6.63
CA PRO A 2 7.60 33.00 -5.78
C PRO A 2 6.13 33.23 -5.39
N GLY A 3 5.32 32.18 -5.31
CA GLY A 3 3.97 32.24 -4.76
C GLY A 3 2.86 32.73 -5.70
N HIS A 4 3.04 32.65 -7.02
CA HIS A 4 2.08 33.16 -8.01
C HIS A 4 1.66 32.14 -9.07
N ARG A 5 2.17 30.91 -8.99
CA ARG A 5 1.84 29.88 -10.00
C ARG A 5 0.45 29.31 -9.77
N SER A 6 -0.34 29.27 -10.84
CA SER A 6 -1.70 28.73 -10.79
C SER A 6 -1.73 27.23 -10.50
N TYR A 7 -2.92 26.72 -10.19
CA TYR A 7 -3.15 25.29 -10.02
C TYR A 7 -2.68 24.50 -11.23
N PHE A 8 -3.16 24.88 -12.42
CA PHE A 8 -2.81 24.23 -13.68
C PHE A 8 -1.29 24.22 -13.92
N GLU A 9 -0.62 25.37 -13.79
CA GLU A 9 0.84 25.44 -14.00
C GLU A 9 1.59 24.53 -13.01
N THR A 10 1.19 24.55 -11.74
CA THR A 10 1.83 23.75 -10.69
C THR A 10 1.60 22.25 -10.93
N LEU A 11 0.37 21.84 -11.25
CA LEU A 11 0.03 20.46 -11.53
C LEU A 11 0.75 19.94 -12.77
N CYS A 12 0.83 20.71 -13.85
CA CYS A 12 1.59 20.33 -15.05
C CYS A 12 3.06 20.06 -14.73
N ARG A 13 3.68 20.84 -13.84
CA ARG A 13 5.07 20.61 -13.42
C ARG A 13 5.23 19.33 -12.59
N ILE A 14 4.28 19.05 -11.69
CA ILE A 14 4.25 17.81 -10.91
C ILE A 14 4.08 16.59 -11.83
N VAL A 15 3.13 16.64 -12.78
CA VAL A 15 2.92 15.56 -13.75
C VAL A 15 4.14 15.37 -14.65
N SER A 16 4.76 16.47 -15.10
CA SER A 16 5.99 16.39 -15.91
C SER A 16 7.12 15.69 -15.15
N LEU A 17 7.28 16.02 -13.86
CA LEU A 17 8.25 15.35 -12.99
C LEU A 17 7.93 13.87 -12.80
N ALA A 18 6.65 13.52 -12.60
CA ALA A 18 6.23 12.13 -12.51
C ALA A 18 6.59 11.33 -13.78
N LEU A 19 6.38 11.92 -14.95
CA LEU A 19 6.74 11.28 -16.23
C LEU A 19 8.26 11.12 -16.39
N GLU A 20 9.04 12.08 -15.94
CA GLU A 20 10.51 11.99 -15.92
C GLU A 20 11.00 10.83 -15.04
N VAL A 21 10.45 10.72 -13.82
CA VAL A 21 10.72 9.62 -12.89
C VAL A 21 10.32 8.26 -13.47
N LEU A 22 9.19 8.18 -14.18
CA LEU A 22 8.76 6.94 -14.83
C LEU A 22 9.70 6.56 -15.98
N ARG A 23 10.11 7.53 -16.80
CA ARG A 23 11.07 7.28 -17.88
C ARG A 23 12.41 6.78 -17.34
N SER A 24 12.95 7.40 -16.27
CA SER A 24 14.25 6.98 -15.73
C SER A 24 14.25 5.54 -15.22
N ARG A 25 13.11 5.05 -14.73
CA ARG A 25 12.91 3.65 -14.28
C ARG A 25 12.76 2.64 -15.42
N MET A 26 12.40 3.09 -16.63
CA MET A 26 12.23 2.20 -17.80
C MET A 26 13.55 1.86 -18.49
N TYR A 27 14.64 2.59 -18.22
CA TYR A 27 15.95 2.35 -18.85
C TYR A 27 16.92 1.67 -17.86
N PRO A 28 17.29 0.38 -18.06
CA PRO A 28 18.02 -0.46 -17.08
C PRO A 28 19.48 -0.06 -16.75
N GLY A 29 19.98 1.06 -17.27
CA GLY A 29 21.37 1.51 -17.09
C GLY A 29 21.62 2.46 -15.91
N SER A 30 20.59 2.81 -15.12
CA SER A 30 20.60 3.91 -14.14
C SER A 30 20.60 3.47 -12.67
N SER A 31 20.88 2.20 -12.38
CA SER A 31 20.59 1.58 -11.08
C SER A 31 21.36 2.15 -9.86
N GLN A 32 22.52 2.79 -10.06
CA GLN A 32 23.30 3.40 -8.95
C GLN A 32 22.91 4.85 -8.62
N THR A 33 22.09 5.48 -9.46
CA THR A 33 21.79 6.93 -9.39
C THR A 33 20.58 7.27 -8.50
N HIS A 34 19.78 6.26 -8.13
CA HIS A 34 18.43 6.43 -7.58
C HIS A 34 18.30 7.15 -6.23
N ILE A 35 19.34 7.19 -5.38
CA ILE A 35 19.19 7.73 -4.02
C ILE A 35 19.42 9.25 -3.98
N HIS A 36 20.46 9.73 -4.67
CA HIS A 36 20.68 11.17 -4.84
C HIS A 36 19.48 11.80 -5.56
N GLU A 37 18.95 11.07 -6.54
CA GLU A 37 17.71 11.40 -7.23
C GLU A 37 16.51 11.54 -6.29
N ILE A 38 16.28 10.65 -5.30
CA ILE A 38 15.12 10.77 -4.38
C ILE A 38 15.13 12.11 -3.63
N ARG A 39 16.30 12.51 -3.10
CA ARG A 39 16.41 13.79 -2.37
C ARG A 39 16.20 14.98 -3.29
N GLU A 40 16.75 14.93 -4.49
CA GLU A 40 16.60 15.98 -5.49
C GLU A 40 15.15 16.12 -5.96
N TYR A 41 14.48 15.01 -6.26
CA TYR A 41 13.06 15.00 -6.60
C TYR A 41 12.19 15.51 -5.45
N LYS A 42 12.46 15.12 -4.20
CA LYS A 42 11.77 15.66 -3.02
C LYS A 42 11.93 17.18 -2.95
N GLN A 43 13.16 17.69 -3.06
CA GLN A 43 13.43 19.12 -3.05
C GLN A 43 12.73 19.84 -4.21
N GLN A 44 12.70 19.24 -5.39
CA GLN A 44 12.05 19.78 -6.57
C GLN A 44 10.53 19.86 -6.40
N ILE A 45 9.89 18.83 -5.84
CA ILE A 45 8.46 18.83 -5.50
C ILE A 45 8.17 19.94 -4.48
N HIS A 46 8.93 20.01 -3.38
CA HIS A 46 8.73 21.07 -2.39
C HIS A 46 8.90 22.46 -3.00
N ARG A 47 9.92 22.66 -3.84
CA ARG A 47 10.10 23.93 -4.55
C ARG A 47 8.87 24.28 -5.40
N MET A 48 8.39 23.34 -6.22
CA MET A 48 7.18 23.55 -7.04
C MET A 48 5.98 23.98 -6.19
N LEU A 49 5.77 23.31 -5.05
CA LEU A 49 4.68 23.63 -4.13
C LEU A 49 4.87 25.00 -3.46
N THR A 50 6.08 25.36 -3.02
CA THR A 50 6.36 26.69 -2.42
C THR A 50 6.14 27.85 -3.39
N GLU A 51 6.28 27.58 -4.69
CA GLU A 51 6.10 28.59 -5.74
C GLU A 51 4.63 28.77 -6.17
N ALA A 52 3.74 27.88 -5.73
CA ALA A 52 2.30 27.92 -6.00
C ALA A 52 1.59 29.08 -5.27
N THR A 53 0.45 29.52 -5.81
CA THR A 53 -0.39 30.54 -5.16
C THR A 53 -0.74 30.14 -3.71
N PRO A 54 -0.95 31.12 -2.80
CA PRO A 54 -1.14 30.83 -1.37
C PRO A 54 -2.28 29.85 -1.06
N HIS A 55 -3.41 29.93 -1.78
CA HIS A 55 -4.55 29.03 -1.56
C HIS A 55 -4.23 27.57 -1.83
N LEU A 56 -3.25 27.27 -2.68
CA LEU A 56 -2.79 25.91 -2.98
C LEU A 56 -1.91 25.32 -1.88
N ARG A 57 -1.44 26.15 -0.94
CA ARG A 57 -0.57 25.73 0.17
C ARG A 57 -1.30 25.73 1.51
N TYR A 58 -2.18 26.70 1.71
CA TYR A 58 -2.79 27.03 2.99
C TYR A 58 -4.30 27.05 2.86
N ARG A 59 -4.99 26.28 3.70
CA ARG A 59 -6.46 26.14 3.66
C ARG A 59 -7.16 27.45 3.97
N GLU A 60 -6.60 28.24 4.88
CA GLU A 60 -7.07 29.57 5.29
C GLU A 60 -7.01 30.61 4.16
N ASN A 61 -6.28 30.33 3.08
CA ASN A 61 -6.21 31.20 1.91
C ASN A 61 -7.22 30.82 0.82
N CYS A 62 -7.92 29.69 0.93
CA CYS A 62 -9.01 29.33 0.03
C CYS A 62 -10.24 30.19 0.33
N ARG A 63 -10.82 30.81 -0.70
CA ARG A 63 -12.01 31.69 -0.62
C ARG A 63 -13.21 31.15 -1.40
N SER A 64 -13.01 30.08 -2.17
CA SER A 64 -14.04 29.45 -2.98
C SER A 64 -13.94 27.93 -2.93
N LEU A 65 -15.04 27.26 -3.27
CA LEU A 65 -15.08 25.80 -3.40
C LEU A 65 -14.03 25.30 -4.41
N ALA A 66 -13.87 25.99 -5.53
CA ALA A 66 -12.87 25.65 -6.54
C ALA A 66 -11.44 25.67 -5.96
N GLU A 67 -11.08 26.72 -5.22
CA GLU A 67 -9.75 26.81 -4.59
C GLU A 67 -9.52 25.72 -3.52
N HIS A 68 -10.58 25.33 -2.79
CA HIS A 68 -10.50 24.21 -1.86
C HIS A 68 -10.26 22.88 -2.59
N ILE A 69 -10.94 22.65 -3.72
CA ILE A 69 -10.74 21.45 -4.56
C ILE A 69 -9.31 21.44 -5.13
N GLU A 70 -8.88 22.53 -5.78
CA GLU A 70 -7.54 22.64 -6.39
C GLU A 70 -6.42 22.38 -5.38
N ARG A 71 -6.50 22.98 -4.19
CA ARG A 71 -5.54 22.75 -3.10
C ARG A 71 -5.48 21.28 -2.72
N THR A 72 -6.65 20.67 -2.55
CA THR A 72 -6.77 19.30 -2.02
C THR A 72 -6.32 18.27 -3.07
N GLU A 73 -6.68 18.46 -4.34
CA GLU A 73 -6.20 17.65 -5.46
C GLU A 73 -4.68 17.77 -5.66
N LEU A 74 -4.14 18.99 -5.60
CA LEU A 74 -2.69 19.20 -5.70
C LEU A 74 -1.96 18.49 -4.55
N ARG A 75 -2.49 18.59 -3.32
CA ARG A 75 -1.96 17.89 -2.14
C ARG A 75 -1.94 16.37 -2.38
N LEU A 76 -3.07 15.80 -2.80
CA LEU A 76 -3.21 14.37 -3.11
C LEU A 76 -2.20 13.89 -4.15
N HIS A 77 -2.09 14.60 -5.28
CA HIS A 77 -1.20 14.20 -6.37
C HIS A 77 0.28 14.31 -6.00
N SER A 78 0.67 15.41 -5.34
CA SER A 78 2.06 15.64 -4.95
C SER A 78 2.52 14.70 -3.83
N SER A 79 1.69 14.44 -2.82
CA SER A 79 2.00 13.48 -1.76
C SER A 79 2.08 12.06 -2.30
N TYR A 80 1.21 11.67 -3.23
CA TYR A 80 1.31 10.35 -3.85
C TYR A 80 2.60 10.20 -4.66
N LEU A 81 3.00 11.22 -5.43
CA LEU A 81 4.26 11.16 -6.16
C LEU A 81 5.46 11.00 -5.21
N LEU A 82 5.44 11.73 -4.09
CA LEU A 82 6.48 11.62 -3.08
C LEU A 82 6.53 10.21 -2.44
N SER A 83 5.37 9.60 -2.18
CA SER A 83 5.34 8.21 -1.67
C SER A 83 5.93 7.22 -2.67
N VAL A 84 5.66 7.38 -3.98
CA VAL A 84 6.24 6.54 -5.05
C VAL A 84 7.76 6.69 -5.16
N LEU A 85 8.29 7.89 -4.94
CA LEU A 85 9.73 8.15 -4.91
C LEU A 85 10.39 7.49 -3.71
N CYS A 86 9.78 7.63 -2.53
CA CYS A 86 10.32 7.10 -1.29
C CYS A 86 10.06 5.60 -1.08
N ARG A 87 9.20 4.96 -1.89
CA ARG A 87 8.74 3.57 -1.70
C ARG A 87 9.87 2.55 -1.53
N VAL A 88 11.04 2.78 -2.11
CA VAL A 88 12.23 1.92 -1.96
C VAL A 88 12.64 1.70 -0.50
N SER A 89 12.31 2.64 0.42
CA SER A 89 12.62 2.49 1.84
C SER A 89 11.68 1.54 2.59
N LEU A 90 10.57 1.13 1.97
CA LEU A 90 9.66 0.14 2.52
C LEU A 90 10.14 -1.29 2.25
N ASP A 91 11.05 -1.47 1.28
CA ASP A 91 11.63 -2.78 0.97
C ASP A 91 12.67 -3.19 2.03
N PRO A 92 12.45 -4.30 2.77
CA PRO A 92 13.40 -4.83 3.74
C PRO A 92 14.77 -5.19 3.13
N HIS A 93 14.80 -5.48 1.82
CA HIS A 93 16.02 -5.87 1.10
C HIS A 93 16.69 -4.70 0.37
N SER A 94 16.23 -3.47 0.60
CA SER A 94 16.84 -2.29 -0.03
C SER A 94 18.30 -2.10 0.36
N HIS A 95 19.14 -1.73 -0.61
CA HIS A 95 20.55 -1.37 -0.43
C HIS A 95 20.76 -0.01 0.28
N LEU A 96 19.74 0.51 0.96
CA LEU A 96 19.80 1.78 1.67
C LEU A 96 20.44 1.58 3.05
N GLU A 97 21.41 2.44 3.37
CA GLU A 97 22.01 2.54 4.70
C GLU A 97 20.92 2.74 5.79
N PRO A 98 20.98 2.05 6.94
CA PRO A 98 19.86 2.03 7.90
C PRO A 98 19.36 3.40 8.38
N PRO A 99 20.24 4.36 8.78
CA PRO A 99 19.78 5.70 9.18
C PRO A 99 19.09 6.45 8.04
N ARG A 100 19.59 6.31 6.81
CA ARG A 100 19.04 6.95 5.63
C ARG A 100 17.72 6.31 5.22
N ARG A 101 17.63 4.99 5.28
CA ARG A 101 16.40 4.24 5.05
C ARG A 101 15.30 4.68 6.02
N ALA A 102 15.62 4.88 7.29
CA ALA A 102 14.66 5.36 8.29
C ALA A 102 14.09 6.75 7.92
N MET A 103 14.94 7.70 7.53
CA MET A 103 14.50 9.04 7.11
C MET A 103 13.59 8.99 5.87
N ILE A 104 13.97 8.22 4.84
CA ILE A 104 13.16 8.08 3.61
C ILE A 104 11.85 7.33 3.92
N ARG A 105 11.87 6.38 4.86
CA ARG A 105 10.67 5.66 5.32
C ARG A 105 9.70 6.60 6.00
N GLU A 106 10.17 7.46 6.89
CA GLU A 106 9.35 8.48 7.52
C GLU A 106 8.67 9.39 6.47
N ASP A 107 9.44 9.87 5.50
CA ASP A 107 8.91 10.65 4.37
C ASP A 107 7.84 9.87 3.57
N CYS A 108 8.08 8.57 3.33
CA CYS A 108 7.14 7.70 2.62
C CYS A 108 5.82 7.54 3.37
N ILE A 109 5.89 7.20 4.67
CA ILE A 109 4.71 7.01 5.52
C ILE A 109 3.92 8.32 5.64
N GLY A 110 4.59 9.44 5.90
CA GLY A 110 3.94 10.76 5.96
C GLY A 110 3.25 11.13 4.64
N SER A 111 3.85 10.77 3.51
CA SER A 111 3.27 11.00 2.18
C SER A 111 2.06 10.11 1.88
N LEU A 112 2.07 8.85 2.33
CA LEU A 112 0.92 7.95 2.23
C LEU A 112 -0.27 8.48 3.06
N ILE A 113 -0.01 8.87 4.31
CA ILE A 113 -0.99 9.51 5.19
C ILE A 113 -1.57 10.77 4.54
N SER A 114 -0.71 11.68 4.06
CA SER A 114 -1.15 12.92 3.42
C SER A 114 -1.97 12.68 2.16
N THR A 115 -1.74 11.58 1.44
CA THR A 115 -2.52 11.22 0.25
C THR A 115 -3.94 10.82 0.63
N ILE A 116 -4.07 9.94 1.62
CA ILE A 116 -5.37 9.45 2.10
C ILE A 116 -6.15 10.59 2.77
N ASP A 117 -5.50 11.39 3.62
CA ASP A 117 -6.13 12.53 4.28
C ASP A 117 -6.61 13.59 3.27
N ALA A 118 -5.83 13.86 2.22
CA ALA A 118 -6.28 14.75 1.14
C ALA A 118 -7.51 14.19 0.41
N PHE A 119 -7.57 12.89 0.15
CA PHE A 119 -8.73 12.29 -0.49
C PHE A 119 -9.99 12.35 0.38
N VAL A 120 -9.85 12.04 1.67
CA VAL A 120 -10.96 12.14 2.62
C VAL A 120 -11.45 13.59 2.72
N GLU A 121 -10.52 14.55 2.85
CA GLU A 121 -10.86 15.98 2.85
C GLU A 121 -11.58 16.41 1.56
N LEU A 122 -11.14 15.90 0.39
CA LEU A 122 -11.76 16.21 -0.90
C LEU A 122 -13.22 15.75 -0.93
N HIS A 123 -13.49 14.55 -0.42
CA HIS A 123 -14.85 14.02 -0.32
C HIS A 123 -15.71 14.84 0.66
N GLU A 124 -15.16 15.24 1.81
CA GLU A 124 -15.85 16.10 2.79
C GLU A 124 -16.19 17.49 2.21
N ILE A 125 -15.34 18.01 1.32
CA ILE A 125 -15.59 19.28 0.61
C ILE A 125 -16.70 19.11 -0.43
N ASN A 126 -16.61 18.06 -1.27
CA ASN A 126 -17.59 17.74 -2.30
C ASN A 126 -17.46 16.26 -2.72
N SER A 127 -18.47 15.45 -2.41
CA SER A 127 -18.47 14.01 -2.71
C SER A 127 -18.36 13.71 -4.21
N HIS A 128 -18.82 14.61 -5.10
CA HIS A 128 -18.67 14.43 -6.53
C HIS A 128 -17.21 14.54 -6.99
N CYS A 129 -16.40 15.38 -6.35
CA CYS A 129 -15.00 15.59 -6.72
C CYS A 129 -14.13 14.36 -6.39
N SER A 130 -14.49 13.59 -5.36
CA SER A 130 -13.77 12.37 -4.99
C SER A 130 -14.10 11.15 -5.87
N ARG A 131 -15.07 11.26 -6.80
CA ARG A 131 -15.39 10.19 -7.78
C ARG A 131 -14.34 10.02 -8.87
N SER A 132 -13.34 10.91 -8.93
CA SER A 132 -12.20 10.79 -9.83
C SER A 132 -11.47 9.46 -9.63
N TRP A 133 -11.51 8.59 -10.65
CA TRP A 133 -10.92 7.24 -10.58
C TRP A 133 -9.44 7.28 -10.18
N ILE A 134 -8.69 8.28 -10.67
CA ILE A 134 -7.27 8.42 -10.36
C ILE A 134 -7.03 8.79 -8.88
N SER A 135 -7.86 9.64 -8.30
CA SER A 135 -7.75 10.02 -6.88
C SER A 135 -8.10 8.85 -5.97
N LEU A 136 -9.15 8.10 -6.34
CA LEU A 136 -9.59 6.91 -5.64
C LEU A 136 -8.52 5.80 -5.68
N GLN A 137 -7.99 5.49 -6.86
CA GLN A 137 -6.93 4.47 -7.02
C GLN A 137 -5.68 4.82 -6.21
N ARG A 138 -5.21 6.07 -6.28
CA ARG A 138 -4.04 6.53 -5.52
C ARG A 138 -4.24 6.40 -4.01
N SER A 139 -5.44 6.68 -3.53
CA SER A 139 -5.78 6.63 -2.10
C SER A 139 -5.87 5.18 -1.60
N ILE A 140 -6.53 4.30 -2.36
CA ILE A 140 -6.61 2.86 -2.04
C ILE A 140 -5.21 2.22 -2.02
N ALA A 141 -4.38 2.52 -3.02
CA ALA A 141 -3.01 2.03 -3.05
C ALA A 141 -2.17 2.54 -1.88
N SER A 142 -2.37 3.80 -1.51
CA SER A 142 -1.68 4.40 -0.37
C SER A 142 -2.11 3.74 0.93
N ALA A 143 -3.40 3.43 1.08
CA ALA A 143 -3.95 2.72 2.23
C ALA A 143 -3.34 1.33 2.40
N PHE A 144 -3.30 0.52 1.33
CA PHE A 144 -2.70 -0.82 1.40
C PHE A 144 -1.21 -0.79 1.74
N LEU A 145 -0.46 0.16 1.18
CA LEU A 145 0.96 0.33 1.54
C LEU A 145 1.13 0.82 2.98
N LEU A 146 0.25 1.70 3.45
CA LEU A 146 0.31 2.25 4.80
C LEU A 146 0.03 1.15 5.85
N VAL A 147 -1.07 0.42 5.74
CA VAL A 147 -1.43 -0.64 6.71
C VAL A 147 -0.45 -1.81 6.71
N ALA A 148 0.32 -2.00 5.64
CA ALA A 148 1.39 -3.00 5.62
C ALA A 148 2.68 -2.54 6.32
N ASN A 149 2.78 -1.25 6.66
CA ASN A 149 4.03 -0.64 7.13
C ASN A 149 3.91 0.23 8.39
N ASP A 150 2.69 0.55 8.84
CA ASP A 150 2.40 1.31 10.06
C ASP A 150 1.09 0.83 10.71
N ASP A 151 1.18 0.39 11.97
CA ASP A 151 0.05 -0.14 12.74
C ASP A 151 -0.42 0.85 13.83
N SER A 152 -0.06 2.13 13.70
CA SER A 152 -0.40 3.13 14.70
C SER A 152 -1.93 3.34 14.82
N PRO A 153 -2.46 3.71 16.00
CA PRO A 153 -3.88 4.04 16.15
C PRO A 153 -4.33 5.16 15.21
N GLN A 154 -3.44 6.11 14.91
CA GLN A 154 -3.70 7.21 13.98
C GLN A 154 -3.91 6.71 12.55
N THR A 155 -3.11 5.73 12.09
CA THR A 155 -3.31 5.10 10.79
C THR A 155 -4.68 4.44 10.71
N TRP A 156 -5.07 3.65 11.71
CA TRP A 156 -6.38 3.00 11.70
C TRP A 156 -7.56 3.97 11.73
N GLN A 157 -7.46 5.09 12.46
CA GLN A 157 -8.47 6.16 12.41
C GLN A 157 -8.60 6.77 11.01
N LEU A 158 -7.49 6.92 10.29
CA LEU A 158 -7.49 7.42 8.92
C LEU A 158 -8.09 6.39 7.94
N ILE A 159 -7.77 5.10 8.11
CA ILE A 159 -8.37 4.02 7.34
C ILE A 159 -9.88 3.95 7.58
N ASP A 160 -10.35 4.16 8.81
CA ASP A 160 -11.79 4.20 9.13
C ASP A 160 -12.50 5.33 8.36
N ARG A 161 -11.92 6.52 8.33
CA ARG A 161 -12.45 7.64 7.53
C ARG A 161 -12.46 7.29 6.04
N LEU A 162 -11.39 6.68 5.53
CA LEU A 162 -11.34 6.24 4.13
C LEU A 162 -12.41 5.19 3.84
N GLU A 163 -12.60 4.19 4.70
CA GLU A 163 -13.63 3.17 4.52
C GLU A 163 -15.03 3.77 4.41
N MET A 164 -15.34 4.81 5.19
CA MET A 164 -16.61 5.53 5.10
C MET A 164 -16.80 6.19 3.73
N VAL A 165 -15.77 6.86 3.21
CA VAL A 165 -15.78 7.47 1.87
C VAL A 165 -15.93 6.42 0.76
N LEU A 166 -15.20 5.30 0.87
CA LEU A 166 -15.30 4.22 -0.11
C LEU A 166 -16.69 3.54 -0.05
N ALA A 167 -17.27 3.39 1.15
CA ALA A 167 -18.62 2.87 1.29
C ALA A 167 -19.65 3.80 0.62
N ASP A 168 -19.54 5.11 0.83
CA ASP A 168 -20.41 6.09 0.17
C ASP A 168 -20.37 5.91 -1.35
N HIS A 169 -19.19 5.85 -1.94
CA HIS A 169 -19.03 5.59 -3.38
C HIS A 169 -19.55 4.22 -3.87
N VAL A 170 -19.55 3.18 -3.02
CA VAL A 170 -20.14 1.86 -3.36
C VAL A 170 -21.66 1.90 -3.35
N TYR A 171 -22.25 2.67 -2.42
CA TYR A 171 -23.69 2.62 -2.12
C TYR A 171 -24.48 3.83 -2.63
N GLU A 172 -23.83 4.92 -3.06
CA GLU A 172 -24.47 6.08 -3.71
C GLU A 172 -25.18 5.70 -5.03
N GLU A 173 -24.78 4.62 -5.70
CA GLU A 173 -25.47 4.07 -6.90
C GLU A 173 -26.70 3.20 -6.57
N GLY A 174 -27.17 3.18 -5.32
CA GLY A 174 -28.26 2.30 -4.86
C GLY A 174 -29.65 2.68 -5.39
N ASP A 175 -30.10 2.01 -6.47
CA ASP A 175 -31.42 1.35 -6.63
C ASP A 175 -31.63 0.75 -8.05
N LEU A 176 -30.68 0.95 -8.97
CA LEU A 176 -30.74 0.41 -10.32
C LEU A 176 -30.05 -0.96 -10.35
N ASP A 177 -30.84 -2.02 -10.23
CA ASP A 177 -30.51 -3.44 -10.48
C ASP A 177 -29.05 -3.87 -10.24
N ASN A 178 -28.83 -4.82 -9.32
CA ASN A 178 -27.52 -5.45 -9.07
C ASN A 178 -26.76 -5.93 -10.33
N ASN A 179 -27.46 -6.10 -11.47
CA ASN A 179 -26.89 -6.44 -12.77
C ASN A 179 -26.23 -5.27 -13.54
N ASN A 180 -26.51 -4.01 -13.17
CA ASN A 180 -26.05 -2.83 -13.90
C ASN A 180 -24.94 -2.04 -13.20
N ARG A 181 -24.38 -2.59 -12.12
CA ARG A 181 -23.32 -1.94 -11.38
C ARG A 181 -22.05 -1.83 -12.21
N THR A 182 -21.48 -0.63 -12.28
CA THR A 182 -20.25 -0.36 -13.03
C THR A 182 -19.09 -1.23 -12.53
N ASP A 183 -18.17 -1.61 -13.41
CA ASP A 183 -17.00 -2.41 -13.01
C ASP A 183 -16.15 -1.68 -11.96
N SER A 184 -16.08 -0.35 -12.02
CA SER A 184 -15.45 0.52 -11.02
C SER A 184 -16.04 0.32 -9.61
N ALA A 185 -17.37 0.28 -9.48
CA ALA A 185 -18.03 0.01 -8.20
C ALA A 185 -17.72 -1.41 -7.71
N LYS A 186 -17.60 -2.40 -8.60
CA LYS A 186 -17.15 -3.77 -8.24
C LYS A 186 -15.74 -3.78 -7.68
N HIS A 187 -14.80 -3.12 -8.34
CA HIS A 187 -13.42 -3.02 -7.86
C HIS A 187 -13.36 -2.33 -6.50
N LEU A 188 -14.10 -1.23 -6.33
CA LEU A 188 -14.17 -0.51 -5.07
C LEU A 188 -14.72 -1.36 -3.91
N SER A 189 -15.78 -2.13 -4.13
CA SER A 189 -16.29 -3.06 -3.11
C SER A 189 -15.28 -4.13 -2.72
N SER A 190 -14.47 -4.60 -3.69
CA SER A 190 -13.39 -5.55 -3.42
C SER A 190 -12.33 -4.92 -2.52
N SER A 191 -11.88 -3.70 -2.85
CA SER A 191 -10.91 -2.94 -2.04
C SER A 191 -11.44 -2.64 -0.63
N LEU A 192 -12.70 -2.21 -0.51
CA LEU A 192 -13.36 -1.97 0.77
C LEU A 192 -13.43 -3.25 1.61
N ARG A 193 -13.79 -4.39 1.00
CA ARG A 193 -13.79 -5.69 1.68
C ARG A 193 -12.39 -6.05 2.16
N ALA A 194 -11.37 -5.89 1.32
CA ALA A 194 -9.99 -6.21 1.67
C ALA A 194 -9.48 -5.37 2.85
N LEU A 195 -9.74 -4.05 2.88
CA LEU A 195 -9.38 -3.20 4.01
C LEU A 195 -10.02 -3.68 5.33
N ARG A 196 -11.30 -4.04 5.30
CA ARG A 196 -12.02 -4.56 6.46
C ARG A 196 -11.46 -5.90 6.97
N GLU A 197 -11.11 -6.80 6.06
CA GLU A 197 -10.51 -8.08 6.45
C GLU A 197 -9.11 -7.91 7.05
N ILE A 198 -8.30 -7.01 6.48
CA ILE A 198 -7.00 -6.66 7.05
C ILE A 198 -7.20 -6.11 8.46
N ARG A 199 -8.10 -5.13 8.64
CA ARG A 199 -8.41 -4.57 9.96
C ARG A 199 -8.80 -5.64 10.98
N LYS A 200 -9.67 -6.59 10.60
CA LYS A 200 -10.06 -7.71 11.48
C LYS A 200 -8.86 -8.56 11.87
N ALA A 201 -7.94 -8.84 10.95
CA ALA A 201 -6.73 -9.60 11.24
C ALA A 201 -5.81 -8.88 12.24
N PHE A 202 -5.71 -7.55 12.16
CA PHE A 202 -4.94 -6.74 13.13
C PHE A 202 -5.66 -6.53 14.46
N SER A 203 -7.01 -6.57 14.48
CA SER A 203 -7.83 -6.43 15.69
C SER A 203 -8.03 -7.74 16.43
N ALA A 204 -7.79 -8.89 15.77
CA ALA A 204 -7.88 -10.20 16.40
C ALA A 204 -6.76 -10.28 17.46
N PRO A 205 -7.09 -10.44 18.75
CA PRO A 205 -6.07 -10.65 19.75
C PRO A 205 -5.29 -11.91 19.35
N THR A 206 -3.97 -11.82 19.37
CA THR A 206 -3.08 -12.97 19.23
C THR A 206 -3.37 -13.93 20.39
N SER A 207 -4.37 -14.80 20.24
CA SER A 207 -4.65 -15.87 21.17
C SER A 207 -3.64 -17.00 20.89
N SER A 208 -2.41 -16.82 21.35
CA SER A 208 -1.46 -17.91 21.51
C SER A 208 -0.65 -17.75 22.79
N SER A 209 -0.83 -18.74 23.66
CA SER A 209 -0.02 -19.11 24.83
C SER A 209 -0.39 -18.50 26.19
N ALA A 210 -1.48 -18.99 26.78
CA ALA A 210 -1.55 -19.19 28.23
C ALA A 210 -1.29 -20.68 28.50
N GLY A 211 -0.05 -21.00 28.88
CA GLY A 211 0.26 -22.31 29.44
C GLY A 211 -0.41 -22.48 30.80
N GLN A 212 -1.15 -23.56 30.97
CA GLN A 212 -1.39 -24.16 32.28
C GLN A 212 -1.26 -25.69 32.21
N PRO A 213 -0.51 -26.31 33.14
CA PRO A 213 -0.31 -27.74 33.17
C PRO A 213 -1.51 -28.40 33.86
N SER A 214 -2.11 -29.40 33.23
CA SER A 214 -3.06 -30.31 33.86
C SER A 214 -2.56 -31.73 33.69
N SER A 215 -1.89 -32.22 34.71
CA SER A 215 -1.54 -33.62 34.92
C SER A 215 -2.80 -34.41 35.24
N THR A 216 -3.17 -35.42 34.43
CA THR A 216 -3.93 -36.60 34.89
C THR A 216 -3.68 -37.80 33.96
N THR A 217 -2.84 -38.71 34.46
CA THR A 217 -2.96 -40.17 34.54
C THR A 217 -3.68 -40.99 33.43
N TYR A 218 -2.87 -41.86 32.84
CA TYR A 218 -3.06 -43.06 32.01
C TYR A 218 -4.37 -43.88 32.09
N SER A 219 -4.83 -44.40 30.93
CA SER A 219 -4.74 -45.85 30.62
C SER A 219 -4.97 -46.18 29.12
N PRO A 220 -4.41 -47.31 28.63
CA PRO A 220 -4.06 -47.50 27.22
C PRO A 220 -5.09 -48.33 26.43
N LEU A 221 -5.25 -48.03 25.14
CA LEU A 221 -5.93 -48.90 24.19
C LEU A 221 -4.94 -49.87 23.54
N VAL A 222 -5.29 -51.15 23.62
CA VAL A 222 -4.57 -52.33 23.15
C VAL A 222 -4.47 -52.32 21.61
N LEU A 223 -3.26 -52.53 21.10
CA LEU A 223 -2.97 -52.80 19.69
C LEU A 223 -2.88 -54.33 19.48
N PRO A 224 -3.45 -54.93 18.42
CA PRO A 224 -3.12 -56.30 18.03
C PRO A 224 -1.79 -56.35 17.28
N SER A 225 -0.93 -57.30 17.66
CA SER A 225 0.35 -57.60 17.01
C SER A 225 0.19 -58.31 15.64
N PRO A 226 1.17 -58.20 14.72
CA PRO A 226 1.15 -58.81 13.40
C PRO A 226 1.80 -60.22 13.36
N PRO A 227 1.51 -61.08 12.37
CA PRO A 227 2.31 -62.27 12.11
C PRO A 227 3.54 -61.93 11.23
N SER A 228 4.69 -62.48 11.61
CA SER A 228 5.96 -62.40 10.88
C SER A 228 6.13 -63.57 9.91
N LEU A 229 6.78 -63.32 8.76
CA LEU A 229 7.50 -64.31 7.96
C LEU A 229 8.60 -63.60 7.15
N GLU A 230 9.67 -64.35 6.91
CA GLU A 230 11.08 -63.94 6.84
C GLU A 230 11.61 -63.81 5.37
N PRO A 231 12.92 -63.71 5.04
CA PRO A 231 13.50 -62.52 4.39
C PRO A 231 14.22 -62.79 3.06
N SER A 232 14.54 -61.74 2.27
CA SER A 232 15.72 -61.68 1.36
C SER A 232 15.85 -60.34 0.61
N PRO A 233 17.05 -59.97 0.09
CA PRO A 233 17.69 -58.70 0.45
C PRO A 233 17.85 -57.71 -0.73
N ASN A 234 17.96 -56.41 -0.40
CA ASN A 234 18.97 -55.48 -0.95
C ASN A 234 18.87 -54.09 -0.27
N MET A 235 19.97 -53.70 0.40
CA MET A 235 20.30 -52.35 0.93
C MET A 235 20.95 -51.48 -0.18
N PRO A 236 21.31 -50.18 0.00
CA PRO A 236 21.19 -49.30 1.18
C PRO A 236 20.53 -47.91 0.91
N SER A 237 19.82 -47.37 1.91
CA SER A 237 20.15 -46.19 2.76
C SER A 237 20.31 -44.82 2.08
N THR A 238 19.47 -43.85 2.46
CA THR A 238 19.90 -42.69 3.29
C THR A 238 18.70 -41.90 3.79
N ALA A 239 18.71 -41.62 5.09
CA ALA A 239 17.82 -40.74 5.80
C ALA A 239 18.19 -39.26 5.58
N ASN A 240 17.19 -38.38 5.48
CA ASN A 240 17.04 -37.21 6.35
C ASN A 240 15.84 -36.36 5.89
N ALA A 241 14.73 -36.49 6.60
CA ALA A 241 13.67 -35.50 6.61
C ALA A 241 14.09 -34.41 7.62
N GLY A 242 14.54 -33.27 7.11
CA GLY A 242 14.89 -32.08 7.90
C GLY A 242 13.98 -30.91 7.52
N LEU A 243 13.18 -30.48 8.49
CA LEU A 243 12.59 -29.15 8.71
C LEU A 243 12.28 -28.28 7.47
N GLN A 244 11.00 -28.15 7.15
CA GLN A 244 10.47 -26.95 6.48
C GLN A 244 10.09 -25.90 7.54
N PRO A 245 10.55 -24.64 7.43
CA PRO A 245 9.90 -23.52 8.10
C PRO A 245 8.73 -23.03 7.23
N MET A 246 7.52 -23.30 7.69
CA MET A 246 6.29 -22.69 7.19
C MET A 246 6.06 -21.35 7.90
N GLU A 247 5.28 -20.48 7.26
CA GLU A 247 4.75 -19.18 7.73
C GLU A 247 5.55 -17.91 7.37
N GLY A 248 5.63 -17.63 6.07
CA GLY A 248 5.88 -16.27 5.55
C GLY A 248 5.07 -15.91 4.28
N LEU A 249 4.27 -16.85 3.75
CA LEU A 249 3.70 -16.77 2.41
C LEU A 249 2.29 -16.15 2.32
N SER A 250 1.63 -15.85 3.44
CA SER A 250 0.21 -15.46 3.40
C SER A 250 -0.01 -13.98 3.03
N MET A 251 0.77 -13.04 3.59
CA MET A 251 0.59 -11.60 3.31
C MET A 251 1.18 -11.15 1.97
N ARG A 252 2.31 -11.73 1.54
CA ARG A 252 2.93 -11.43 0.24
C ARG A 252 2.03 -11.78 -0.95
N ASN A 253 1.22 -12.84 -0.83
CA ASN A 253 0.27 -13.25 -1.86
C ASN A 253 -0.90 -12.27 -2.03
N ILE A 254 -1.27 -11.51 -0.99
CA ILE A 254 -2.35 -10.53 -1.05
C ILE A 254 -1.85 -9.25 -1.73
N LEU A 255 -0.65 -8.76 -1.37
CA LEU A 255 -0.03 -7.58 -1.98
C LEU A 255 0.36 -7.80 -3.45
N GLY A 256 0.81 -9.01 -3.81
CA GLY A 256 1.10 -9.37 -5.20
C GLY A 256 -0.12 -9.24 -6.12
N ARG A 257 -1.31 -9.60 -5.63
CA ARG A 257 -2.57 -9.48 -6.40
C ARG A 257 -3.06 -8.04 -6.59
N VAL A 258 -2.57 -7.08 -5.80
CA VAL A 258 -2.88 -5.65 -5.98
C VAL A 258 -1.93 -5.00 -7.01
N SER A 259 -0.76 -5.61 -7.25
CA SER A 259 0.21 -5.13 -8.26
C SER A 259 -0.36 -5.17 -9.68
N ASP A 260 -1.15 -6.21 -9.99
CA ASP A 260 -1.75 -6.40 -11.33
C ASP A 260 -2.84 -5.37 -11.66
N VAL A 261 -3.50 -4.80 -10.64
CA VAL A 261 -4.53 -3.75 -10.80
C VAL A 261 -3.89 -2.36 -10.95
N MET A 262 -2.65 -2.19 -10.50
CA MET A 262 -1.98 -0.89 -10.39
C MET A 262 -0.93 -0.63 -11.48
N LEU A 263 -0.77 -1.51 -12.47
CA LEU A 263 0.26 -1.41 -13.53
C LEU A 263 1.67 -1.14 -12.95
N PHE A 264 2.01 -1.71 -11.81
CA PHE A 264 3.39 -1.67 -11.34
C PHE A 264 4.17 -2.82 -11.97
N PRO A 265 5.35 -2.57 -12.55
CA PRO A 265 6.25 -3.65 -12.95
C PRO A 265 6.55 -4.53 -11.75
N SER A 266 6.33 -5.84 -11.91
CA SER A 266 6.76 -6.84 -10.93
C SER A 266 8.28 -6.78 -10.79
N MET A 267 8.78 -6.61 -9.57
CA MET A 267 10.23 -6.65 -9.27
C MET A 267 10.73 -8.07 -9.00
N SER A 268 10.06 -9.09 -9.55
CA SER A 268 10.60 -10.44 -9.61
C SER A 268 11.48 -10.56 -10.85
N GLY A 269 12.75 -10.23 -10.70
CA GLY A 269 13.76 -10.52 -11.71
C GLY A 269 13.99 -12.03 -11.77
N ASP A 270 13.19 -12.74 -12.55
CA ASP A 270 13.49 -14.07 -13.05
C ASP A 270 12.84 -14.24 -14.42
N HIS A 271 13.61 -13.94 -15.47
CA HIS A 271 13.35 -14.49 -16.80
C HIS A 271 14.56 -15.32 -17.23
N PRO A 272 14.35 -16.58 -17.63
CA PRO A 272 15.42 -17.41 -18.16
C PRO A 272 15.78 -16.93 -19.57
N VAL A 273 17.08 -16.85 -19.82
CA VAL A 273 17.67 -16.61 -21.13
C VAL A 273 17.31 -17.78 -22.04
N VAL A 274 16.72 -17.47 -23.20
CA VAL A 274 16.85 -18.26 -24.44
C VAL A 274 17.18 -17.30 -25.55
#